data_AF-A0A0N5CKE6-F1
#
_entry.id   AF-A0A0N5CKE6-F1
#
_cell.length_a   1.000
_cell.length_b   1.000
_cell.length_c   1.000
_cell.angle_alpha   90.00
_cell.angle_beta   90.00
_cell.angle_gamma   90.00
#
_symmetry.space_group_name_H-M   'P 1'
#
loop_
_entity.id
_entity.type
_entity.pdbx_description
1 polymer ?
#
loop_
_entity_poly.entity_id
_entity_poly.type
_entity_poly.pdbx_seq_one_letter_code
_entity_poly.pdbx_strand_id
1 'polypeptide(L)'
;MSEAPSVKKEKRQKKRIVYVDENAPKRPLSAYVHFLNARRKELTDAGEHELVRQRTFLTQVGKEWKHLSEEQKKLFIDKAAEEQEAYNKAMGEYKKTEAYSQFQVRKEGLIKQRTLELKKKKNDVKCSDEVENNESDVVVANDVPIFSKEFLTFNKGQETKYKNLKKMVNSLQEEQDSLKLNISERILRGQQSTCAPWAKKIKQRWTKLLIDALAYVSVDGEYPTVQNIDTYMQKLKKLITEDPTNKDLIAVRMALSEVNFA
;
A
#
# COMPACT_ATOMS: atom_id res chain seq x y z
N MET A 1 -21.70 -62.85 0.84
CA MET A 1 -21.01 -61.70 1.47
C MET A 1 -21.61 -60.45 0.87
N SER A 2 -22.35 -59.69 1.68
CA SER A 2 -23.17 -58.55 1.23
C SER A 2 -22.31 -57.30 1.22
N GLU A 3 -22.06 -56.74 0.05
CA GLU A 3 -21.24 -55.54 -0.13
C GLU A 3 -22.09 -54.28 0.15
N ALA A 4 -21.72 -53.52 1.19
CA ALA A 4 -22.45 -52.33 1.61
C ALA A 4 -22.22 -51.16 0.64
N PRO A 5 -23.26 -50.37 0.31
CA PRO A 5 -23.13 -49.27 -0.65
C PRO A 5 -22.33 -48.10 -0.04
N SER A 6 -21.27 -47.71 -0.74
CA SER A 6 -20.42 -46.55 -0.43
C SER A 6 -21.21 -45.24 -0.58
N VAL A 7 -21.57 -44.62 0.55
CA VAL A 7 -22.21 -43.30 0.60
C VAL A 7 -21.18 -42.22 0.26
N LYS A 8 -21.19 -41.74 -1.00
CA LYS A 8 -20.39 -40.59 -1.44
C LYS A 8 -20.84 -39.33 -0.70
N LYS A 9 -20.03 -38.83 0.25
CA LYS A 9 -20.26 -37.55 0.93
C LYS A 9 -20.21 -36.39 -0.08
N GLU A 10 -21.37 -35.86 -0.43
CA GLU A 10 -21.52 -34.70 -1.29
C GLU A 10 -20.91 -33.46 -0.61
N LYS A 11 -19.80 -32.95 -1.16
CA LYS A 11 -19.16 -31.72 -0.65
C LYS A 11 -20.10 -30.54 -0.92
N ARG A 12 -20.87 -30.10 0.10
CA ARG A 12 -21.73 -28.91 0.03
C ARG A 12 -20.90 -27.69 -0.37
N GLN A 13 -20.99 -27.31 -1.64
CA GLN A 13 -20.40 -26.07 -2.14
C GLN A 13 -21.13 -24.90 -1.47
N LYS A 14 -20.44 -24.14 -0.62
CA LYS A 14 -21.00 -22.91 -0.03
C LYS A 14 -21.18 -21.88 -1.15
N LYS A 15 -22.40 -21.77 -1.68
CA LYS A 15 -22.77 -20.70 -2.61
C LYS A 15 -22.48 -19.35 -1.95
N ARG A 16 -21.64 -18.52 -2.57
CA ARG A 16 -21.39 -17.14 -2.14
C ARG A 16 -22.68 -16.36 -2.35
N ILE A 17 -23.26 -15.84 -1.26
CA ILE A 17 -24.44 -14.98 -1.34
C ILE A 17 -23.96 -13.59 -1.73
N VAL A 18 -24.52 -13.05 -2.81
CA VAL A 18 -24.31 -11.67 -3.25
C VAL A 18 -25.62 -10.93 -3.04
N TYR A 19 -25.58 -9.87 -2.23
CA TYR A 19 -26.72 -8.97 -2.05
C TYR A 19 -26.67 -7.93 -3.15
N VAL A 20 -27.59 -8.03 -4.12
CA VAL A 20 -27.71 -7.13 -5.27
C VAL A 20 -28.81 -6.13 -4.98
N ASP A 21 -28.55 -4.84 -5.22
CA ASP A 21 -29.61 -3.83 -5.29
C ASP A 21 -30.04 -3.66 -6.75
N GLU A 22 -31.33 -3.72 -7.00
CA GLU A 22 -31.93 -3.49 -8.32
C GLU A 22 -31.88 -2.01 -8.73
N ASN A 23 -31.89 -1.10 -7.75
CA ASN A 23 -31.86 0.35 -7.97
C ASN A 23 -30.44 0.90 -8.15
N ALA A 24 -29.41 0.10 -7.88
CA ALA A 24 -28.03 0.54 -8.04
C ALA A 24 -27.65 0.65 -9.53
N PRO A 25 -26.93 1.71 -9.93
CA PRO A 25 -26.32 1.78 -11.25
C PRO A 25 -25.50 0.51 -11.55
N LYS A 26 -25.62 -0.02 -12.77
CA LYS A 26 -24.85 -1.20 -13.19
C LYS A 26 -23.40 -0.80 -13.45
N ARG A 27 -22.47 -1.65 -13.02
CA ARG A 27 -21.04 -1.41 -13.28
C ARG A 27 -20.77 -1.39 -14.80
N PRO A 28 -19.94 -0.45 -15.27
CA PRO A 28 -19.57 -0.36 -16.67
C PRO A 28 -18.70 -1.55 -17.06
N LEU A 29 -18.63 -1.82 -18.37
CA LEU A 29 -17.81 -2.90 -18.92
C LEU A 29 -16.36 -2.42 -19.06
N SER A 30 -15.39 -3.32 -18.88
CA SER A 30 -14.00 -2.98 -19.14
C SER A 30 -13.71 -2.90 -20.64
N ALA A 31 -12.63 -2.20 -21.02
CA ALA A 31 -12.19 -2.07 -22.41
C ALA A 31 -12.08 -3.43 -23.14
N TYR A 32 -11.52 -4.43 -22.47
CA TYR A 32 -11.43 -5.78 -23.03
C TYR A 32 -12.82 -6.42 -23.25
N VAL A 33 -13.77 -6.20 -22.35
CA VAL A 33 -15.13 -6.75 -22.50
C VAL A 33 -15.88 -6.04 -23.63
N HIS A 34 -15.64 -4.73 -23.82
CA HIS A 34 -16.13 -4.01 -25.00
C HIS A 34 -15.58 -4.60 -26.30
N PHE A 35 -14.26 -4.81 -26.38
CA PHE A 35 -13.64 -5.46 -27.54
C PHE A 35 -14.21 -6.87 -27.78
N LEU A 36 -14.31 -7.68 -26.73
CA LEU A 36 -14.85 -9.02 -26.81
C LEU A 36 -16.32 -9.04 -27.27
N ASN A 37 -17.13 -8.09 -26.81
CA ASN A 37 -18.51 -7.95 -27.25
C ASN A 37 -18.60 -7.47 -28.70
N ALA A 38 -17.72 -6.56 -29.13
CA ALA A 38 -17.61 -6.15 -30.54
C ALA A 38 -17.25 -7.36 -31.41
N ARG A 39 -16.24 -8.14 -31.00
CA ARG A 39 -15.83 -9.35 -31.71
C ARG A 39 -16.93 -10.41 -31.78
N ARG A 40 -17.69 -10.59 -30.69
CA ARG A 40 -18.89 -11.47 -30.72
C ARG A 40 -19.92 -10.99 -31.73
N LYS A 41 -20.20 -9.69 -31.78
CA LYS A 41 -21.16 -9.11 -32.73
C LYS A 41 -20.70 -9.31 -34.16
N GLU A 42 -19.45 -9.01 -34.48
CA GLU A 42 -18.87 -9.25 -35.81
C GLU A 42 -19.07 -10.69 -36.29
N LEU A 43 -18.75 -11.69 -35.45
CA LEU A 43 -18.92 -13.10 -35.80
C LEU A 43 -20.40 -13.52 -35.88
N THR A 44 -21.25 -12.92 -35.06
CA THR A 44 -22.71 -13.15 -35.08
C THR A 44 -23.30 -12.60 -36.38
N ASP A 45 -22.91 -11.38 -36.77
CA ASP A 45 -23.40 -10.71 -37.98
C ASP A 45 -22.85 -11.38 -39.26
N ALA A 46 -21.67 -11.99 -39.19
CA ALA A 46 -21.11 -12.84 -40.24
C ALA A 46 -21.76 -14.24 -40.33
N GLY A 47 -22.70 -14.59 -39.45
CA GLY A 47 -23.35 -15.90 -39.40
C GLY A 47 -22.51 -17.01 -38.76
N GLU A 48 -21.35 -16.69 -38.20
CA GLU A 48 -20.39 -17.62 -37.58
C GLU A 48 -20.69 -17.86 -36.09
N HIS A 49 -21.97 -18.06 -35.74
CA HIS A 49 -22.40 -18.26 -34.35
C HIS A 49 -21.73 -19.45 -33.65
N GLU A 50 -21.34 -20.48 -34.42
CA GLU A 50 -20.66 -21.66 -33.87
C GLU A 50 -19.28 -21.29 -33.29
N LEU A 51 -18.55 -20.35 -33.91
CA LEU A 51 -17.25 -19.91 -33.40
C LEU A 51 -17.36 -19.22 -32.04
N VAL A 52 -18.45 -18.50 -31.79
CA VAL A 52 -18.71 -17.84 -30.49
C VAL A 52 -19.00 -18.87 -29.38
N ARG A 53 -19.64 -20.01 -29.74
CA ARG A 53 -20.01 -21.07 -28.80
C ARG A 53 -18.83 -21.97 -28.42
N GLN A 54 -17.79 -22.02 -29.24
CA GLN A 54 -16.60 -22.81 -28.97
C GLN A 54 -15.93 -22.42 -27.64
N ARG A 55 -15.51 -23.44 -26.87
CA ARG A 55 -14.80 -23.24 -25.60
C ARG A 55 -13.50 -22.44 -25.77
N THR A 56 -12.89 -22.50 -26.95
CA THR A 56 -11.64 -21.83 -27.33
C THR A 56 -11.81 -20.35 -27.66
N PHE A 57 -13.03 -19.90 -27.94
CA PHE A 57 -13.33 -18.52 -28.38
C PHE A 57 -12.68 -17.46 -27.48
N LEU A 58 -12.91 -17.58 -26.16
CA LEU A 58 -12.41 -16.61 -25.18
C LEU A 58 -10.88 -16.54 -25.16
N THR A 59 -10.22 -17.68 -25.38
CA THR A 59 -8.76 -17.78 -25.47
C THR A 59 -8.24 -17.11 -26.74
N GLN A 60 -8.93 -17.30 -27.87
CA GLN A 60 -8.57 -16.68 -29.15
C GLN A 60 -8.71 -15.16 -29.08
N VAL A 61 -9.85 -14.64 -28.61
CA VAL A 61 -10.08 -13.20 -28.42
C VAL A 61 -9.05 -12.60 -27.46
N GLY A 62 -8.66 -13.34 -26.41
CA GLY A 62 -7.59 -12.91 -25.50
C GLY A 62 -6.22 -12.78 -26.19
N LYS A 63 -5.92 -13.62 -27.18
CA LYS A 63 -4.70 -13.51 -28.00
C LYS A 63 -4.82 -12.32 -28.97
N GLU A 64 -5.95 -12.17 -29.64
CA GLU A 64 -6.22 -11.03 -30.54
C GLU A 64 -6.05 -9.70 -29.79
N TRP A 65 -6.63 -9.58 -28.60
CA TRP A 65 -6.47 -8.38 -27.76
C TRP A 65 -5.01 -8.07 -27.45
N LYS A 66 -4.18 -9.07 -27.17
CA LYS A 66 -2.75 -8.83 -26.91
C LYS A 66 -2.02 -8.27 -28.13
N HIS A 67 -2.36 -8.74 -29.33
CA HIS A 67 -1.72 -8.35 -30.59
C HIS A 67 -2.31 -7.08 -31.23
N LEU A 68 -3.45 -6.57 -30.76
CA LEU A 68 -3.98 -5.30 -31.22
C LEU A 68 -2.98 -4.16 -31.01
N SER A 69 -2.97 -3.24 -31.98
CA SER A 69 -2.24 -1.98 -31.90
C SER A 69 -2.73 -1.12 -30.73
N GLU A 70 -1.87 -0.22 -30.25
CA GLU A 70 -2.23 0.70 -29.17
C GLU A 70 -3.39 1.63 -29.58
N GLU A 71 -3.44 2.05 -30.83
CA GLU A 71 -4.52 2.89 -31.37
C GLU A 71 -5.88 2.19 -31.31
N GLN A 72 -5.94 0.92 -31.74
CA GLN A 72 -7.17 0.13 -31.69
C GLN A 72 -7.59 -0.16 -30.25
N LYS A 73 -6.63 -0.46 -29.36
CA LYS A 73 -6.91 -0.63 -27.93
C LYS A 73 -7.44 0.65 -27.31
N LYS A 74 -6.87 1.80 -27.69
CA LYS A 74 -7.22 3.11 -27.16
C LYS A 74 -8.69 3.44 -27.37
N LEU A 75 -9.26 3.12 -28.54
CA LEU A 75 -10.69 3.30 -28.80
C LEU A 75 -11.58 2.61 -27.75
N PHE A 76 -11.23 1.38 -27.35
CA PHE A 76 -11.98 0.64 -26.34
C PHE A 76 -11.69 1.11 -24.92
N ILE A 77 -10.47 1.59 -24.66
CA ILE A 77 -10.07 2.17 -23.37
C ILE A 77 -10.81 3.48 -23.13
N ASP A 78 -10.83 4.38 -24.11
CA ASP A 78 -11.50 5.66 -24.04
C ASP A 78 -13.01 5.48 -23.83
N LYS A 79 -13.63 4.55 -24.58
CA LYS A 79 -15.04 4.19 -24.37
C LYS A 79 -15.32 3.65 -22.96
N ALA A 80 -14.44 2.78 -22.45
CA ALA A 80 -14.59 2.24 -21.10
C ALA A 80 -14.40 3.32 -20.02
N ALA A 81 -13.51 4.29 -20.27
CA ALA A 81 -13.28 5.42 -19.37
C ALA A 81 -14.49 6.35 -19.31
N GLU A 82 -15.09 6.68 -20.45
CA GLU A 82 -16.31 7.49 -20.53
C GLU A 82 -17.48 6.84 -19.75
N GLU A 83 -17.73 5.55 -19.98
CA GLU A 83 -18.75 4.80 -19.24
C GLU A 83 -18.43 4.71 -17.74
N GLN A 84 -17.14 4.64 -17.37
CA GLN A 84 -16.70 4.64 -15.99
C GLN A 84 -16.95 5.97 -15.29
N GLU A 85 -16.73 7.09 -15.97
CA GLU A 85 -17.04 8.42 -15.46
C GLU A 85 -18.55 8.61 -15.27
N ALA A 86 -19.35 8.23 -16.27
CA ALA A 86 -20.81 8.28 -16.20
C ALA A 86 -21.34 7.43 -15.02
N TYR A 87 -20.80 6.21 -14.84
CA TYR A 87 -21.14 5.36 -13.71
C TYR A 87 -20.74 5.99 -12.37
N ASN A 88 -19.55 6.58 -12.27
CA ASN A 88 -19.08 7.20 -11.03
C ASN A 88 -20.00 8.35 -10.60
N LYS A 89 -20.46 9.16 -11.58
CA LYS A 89 -21.44 10.23 -11.35
C LYS A 89 -22.78 9.68 -10.88
N ALA A 90 -23.35 8.73 -11.63
CA ALA A 90 -24.63 8.09 -11.28
C ALA A 90 -24.60 7.39 -9.91
N MET A 91 -23.48 6.72 -9.58
CA MET A 91 -23.29 6.07 -8.30
C MET A 91 -23.13 7.09 -7.16
N GLY A 92 -22.51 8.24 -7.43
CA GLY A 92 -22.41 9.35 -6.48
C GLY A 92 -23.78 9.94 -6.13
N GLU A 93 -24.67 10.09 -7.11
CA GLU A 93 -26.05 10.52 -6.92
C GLU A 93 -26.88 9.45 -6.19
N TYR A 94 -26.80 8.20 -6.64
CA TYR A 94 -27.53 7.08 -6.02
C TYR A 94 -27.15 6.88 -4.54
N LYS A 95 -25.88 7.05 -4.15
CA LYS A 95 -25.45 6.99 -2.74
C LYS A 95 -26.13 8.01 -1.83
N LYS A 96 -26.63 9.13 -2.37
CA LYS A 96 -27.34 10.17 -1.61
C LYS A 96 -28.84 9.87 -1.45
N THR A 97 -29.37 8.89 -2.17
CA THR A 97 -30.80 8.56 -2.15
C THR A 97 -31.18 7.75 -0.91
N GLU A 98 -32.44 7.89 -0.47
CA GLU A 98 -33.00 7.07 0.61
C GLU A 98 -33.01 5.58 0.26
N ALA A 99 -33.19 5.24 -1.02
CA ALA A 99 -33.15 3.87 -1.52
C ALA A 99 -31.82 3.17 -1.17
N TYR A 100 -30.68 3.87 -1.32
CA TYR A 100 -29.37 3.33 -0.94
C TYR A 100 -29.25 3.08 0.57
N SER A 101 -29.76 4.00 1.39
CA SER A 101 -29.76 3.86 2.85
C SER A 101 -30.58 2.63 3.28
N GLN A 102 -31.80 2.50 2.75
CA GLN A 102 -32.69 1.35 3.02
C GLN A 102 -32.04 0.04 2.57
N PHE A 103 -31.36 0.03 1.42
CA PHE A 103 -30.62 -1.14 0.94
C PHE A 103 -29.49 -1.54 1.88
N GLN A 104 -28.70 -0.59 2.40
CA GLN A 104 -27.63 -0.90 3.36
C GLN A 104 -28.20 -1.53 4.64
N VAL A 105 -29.27 -0.96 5.20
CA VAL A 105 -29.93 -1.52 6.38
C VAL A 105 -30.45 -2.93 6.12
N ARG A 106 -31.13 -3.16 4.98
CA ARG A 106 -31.62 -4.48 4.58
C ARG A 106 -30.48 -5.49 4.43
N LYS A 107 -29.39 -5.09 3.78
CA LYS A 107 -28.19 -5.91 3.57
C LYS A 107 -27.55 -6.30 4.91
N GLU A 108 -27.39 -5.35 5.83
CA GLU A 108 -26.88 -5.64 7.18
C GLU A 108 -27.79 -6.59 7.96
N GLY A 109 -29.11 -6.40 7.88
CA GLY A 109 -30.09 -7.29 8.49
C GLY A 109 -29.96 -8.73 7.99
N LEU A 110 -29.83 -8.91 6.66
CA LEU A 110 -29.63 -10.21 6.04
C LEU A 110 -28.31 -10.87 6.46
N ILE A 111 -27.22 -10.09 6.58
CA ILE A 111 -25.92 -10.60 7.06
C ILE A 111 -26.02 -11.04 8.52
N LYS A 112 -26.69 -10.25 9.37
CA LYS A 112 -26.92 -10.58 10.79
C LYS A 112 -27.74 -11.85 10.94
N GLN A 113 -28.88 -11.96 10.25
CA GLN A 113 -29.70 -13.18 10.22
C GLN A 113 -28.89 -14.39 9.79
N ARG A 114 -28.12 -14.28 8.69
CA ARG A 114 -27.29 -15.37 8.21
C ARG A 114 -26.22 -15.78 9.21
N THR A 115 -25.61 -14.82 9.89
CA THR A 115 -24.61 -15.09 10.93
C THR A 115 -25.23 -15.85 12.10
N LEU A 116 -26.45 -15.49 12.51
CA LEU A 116 -27.19 -16.17 13.56
C LEU A 116 -27.59 -17.60 13.14
N GLU A 117 -28.08 -17.81 11.91
CA GLU A 117 -28.35 -19.14 11.37
C GLU A 117 -27.11 -20.05 11.38
N LEU A 118 -25.96 -19.51 10.99
CA LEU A 118 -24.70 -20.25 10.99
C LEU A 118 -24.22 -20.60 12.40
N LYS A 119 -24.44 -19.71 13.38
CA LYS A 119 -24.16 -19.99 14.80
C LYS A 119 -25.10 -21.07 15.35
N LYS A 120 -26.41 -20.98 15.07
CA LYS A 120 -27.40 -21.98 15.51
C LYS A 120 -27.10 -23.37 14.93
N LYS A 121 -26.85 -23.47 13.62
CA LYS A 121 -26.42 -24.73 12.98
C LYS A 121 -25.12 -25.30 13.53
N LYS A 122 -24.23 -24.46 14.09
CA LYS A 122 -22.99 -24.92 14.72
C LYS A 122 -23.23 -25.46 16.13
N ASN A 123 -24.21 -24.92 16.86
CA ASN A 123 -24.61 -25.39 18.19
C ASN A 123 -25.46 -26.66 18.11
N ASP A 124 -26.36 -26.78 17.12
CA ASP A 124 -27.18 -28.00 16.93
C ASP A 124 -26.31 -29.22 16.59
N VAL A 125 -25.17 -29.04 15.91
CA VAL A 125 -24.18 -30.10 15.66
C VAL A 125 -23.35 -30.44 16.91
N LYS A 126 -23.36 -29.57 17.93
CA LYS A 126 -22.61 -29.80 19.17
C LYS A 126 -23.42 -30.55 20.24
N CYS A 127 -24.73 -30.70 20.10
CA CYS A 127 -25.60 -31.31 21.12
C CYS A 127 -25.82 -32.83 20.98
N SER A 128 -25.06 -33.54 20.14
CA SER A 128 -25.21 -35.01 19.98
C SER A 128 -24.02 -35.83 20.49
N ASP A 129 -22.99 -35.22 21.07
CA ASP A 129 -21.86 -35.93 21.70
C ASP A 129 -21.46 -35.19 23.00
N GLU A 130 -22.35 -35.15 23.99
CA GLU A 130 -21.95 -34.82 25.36
C GLU A 130 -22.10 -36.08 26.23
N VAL A 131 -21.00 -36.83 26.33
CA VAL A 131 -20.72 -37.67 27.49
C VAL A 131 -19.62 -36.95 28.27
N GLU A 132 -19.87 -36.82 29.56
CA GLU A 132 -19.09 -36.15 30.59
C GLU A 132 -17.58 -36.49 30.53
N ASN A 133 -16.74 -35.49 30.74
CA ASN A 133 -15.82 -35.51 31.89
C ASN A 133 -15.20 -34.13 32.13
N ASN A 134 -15.45 -33.62 33.33
CA ASN A 134 -14.63 -32.61 33.96
C ASN A 134 -13.36 -33.30 34.46
N GLU A 135 -12.22 -33.08 33.82
CA GLU A 135 -10.95 -33.14 34.53
C GLU A 135 -9.97 -32.16 33.87
N SER A 136 -9.45 -31.27 34.69
CA SER A 136 -8.37 -30.36 34.36
C SER A 136 -7.13 -31.18 34.01
N ASP A 137 -6.79 -31.27 32.72
CA ASP A 137 -5.46 -31.72 32.34
C ASP A 137 -4.84 -30.80 31.29
N VAL A 138 -3.69 -30.25 31.67
CA VAL A 138 -2.85 -29.41 30.82
C VAL A 138 -2.12 -30.37 29.88
N VAL A 139 -2.77 -30.75 28.78
CA VAL A 139 -2.16 -31.68 27.82
C VAL A 139 -1.00 -30.97 27.12
N VAL A 140 0.21 -31.29 27.57
CA VAL A 140 1.49 -30.94 26.96
C VAL A 140 1.48 -31.42 25.51
N ALA A 141 1.90 -30.55 24.58
CA ALA A 141 1.75 -30.70 23.12
C ALA A 141 2.42 -31.94 22.48
N ASN A 142 3.02 -32.83 23.27
CA ASN A 142 3.84 -33.93 22.77
C ASN A 142 3.08 -35.26 22.65
N ASP A 143 1.92 -35.43 23.29
CA ASP A 143 1.24 -36.75 23.36
C ASP A 143 -0.12 -36.81 22.64
N VAL A 144 -0.50 -35.78 21.88
CA VAL A 144 -1.75 -35.80 21.10
C VAL A 144 -1.52 -36.58 19.79
N PRO A 145 -2.21 -37.72 19.56
CA PRO A 145 -2.03 -38.49 18.34
C PRO A 145 -2.30 -37.66 17.09
N ILE A 146 -1.37 -37.73 16.13
CA ILE A 146 -1.46 -36.99 14.87
C ILE A 146 -2.79 -37.34 14.19
N PHE A 147 -3.56 -36.33 13.79
CA PHE A 147 -4.92 -36.44 13.23
C PHE A 147 -6.06 -36.78 14.21
N SER A 148 -5.85 -36.72 15.52
CA SER A 148 -6.96 -36.79 16.48
C SER A 148 -7.90 -35.57 16.38
N LYS A 149 -9.12 -35.70 16.91
CA LYS A 149 -10.10 -34.60 16.98
C LYS A 149 -9.53 -33.41 17.75
N GLU A 150 -8.73 -33.67 18.79
CA GLU A 150 -8.04 -32.68 19.62
C GLU A 150 -6.86 -32.03 18.89
N PHE A 151 -6.07 -32.80 18.14
CA PHE A 151 -4.99 -32.27 17.29
C PHE A 151 -5.55 -31.31 16.24
N LEU A 152 -6.64 -31.69 15.58
CA LEU A 152 -7.30 -30.88 14.56
C LEU A 152 -7.91 -29.58 15.14
N THR A 153 -8.51 -29.63 16.33
CA THR A 153 -9.07 -28.42 16.99
C THR A 153 -7.97 -27.50 17.48
N PHE A 154 -6.91 -28.04 18.09
CA PHE A 154 -5.74 -27.29 18.51
C PHE A 154 -5.04 -26.62 17.33
N ASN A 155 -4.74 -27.37 16.27
CA ASN A 155 -4.07 -26.83 15.08
C ASN A 155 -4.92 -25.74 14.40
N LYS A 156 -6.23 -25.92 14.32
CA LYS A 156 -7.14 -24.86 13.83
C LYS A 156 -7.14 -23.60 14.70
N GLY A 157 -7.03 -23.74 16.01
CA GLY A 157 -6.85 -22.64 16.95
C GLY A 157 -5.53 -21.90 16.71
N GLN A 158 -4.44 -22.65 16.53
CA GLN A 158 -3.12 -22.11 16.21
C GLN A 158 -3.09 -21.40 14.85
N GLU A 159 -3.69 -21.99 13.81
CA GLU A 159 -3.84 -21.33 12.51
C GLU A 159 -4.60 -19.99 12.62
N THR A 160 -5.61 -19.94 13.48
CA THR A 160 -6.40 -18.71 13.69
C THR A 160 -5.56 -17.63 14.38
N LYS A 161 -4.80 -18.01 15.42
CA LYS A 161 -3.84 -17.12 16.09
C LYS A 161 -2.80 -16.61 15.08
N TYR A 162 -2.20 -17.49 14.28
CA TYR A 162 -1.21 -17.11 13.27
C TYR A 162 -1.80 -16.16 12.21
N LYS A 163 -3.03 -16.41 11.74
CA LYS A 163 -3.73 -15.51 10.81
C LYS A 163 -3.97 -14.12 11.42
N ASN A 164 -4.33 -14.05 12.70
CA ASN A 164 -4.53 -12.78 13.39
C ASN A 164 -3.21 -12.04 13.62
N LEU A 165 -2.16 -12.74 14.05
CA LEU A 165 -0.80 -12.20 14.17
C LEU A 165 -0.30 -11.64 12.85
N LYS A 166 -0.49 -12.37 11.74
CA LYS A 166 -0.08 -11.91 10.40
C LYS A 166 -0.81 -10.64 9.96
N LYS A 167 -2.10 -10.51 10.29
CA LYS A 167 -2.85 -9.27 10.04
C LYS A 167 -2.33 -8.11 10.88
N MET A 168 -2.03 -8.34 12.15
CA MET A 168 -1.47 -7.33 13.05
C MET A 168 -0.09 -6.86 12.57
N VAL A 169 0.78 -7.78 12.16
CA VAL A 169 2.10 -7.45 11.59
C VAL A 169 1.95 -6.58 10.33
N ASN A 170 1.04 -6.92 9.43
CA ASN A 170 0.80 -6.09 8.24
C ASN A 170 0.28 -4.69 8.61
N SER A 171 -0.64 -4.59 9.57
CA SER A 171 -1.16 -3.31 10.05
C SER A 171 -0.05 -2.45 10.67
N LEU A 172 0.81 -3.04 11.51
CA LEU A 172 1.93 -2.32 12.12
C LEU A 172 2.98 -1.90 11.07
N GLN A 173 3.16 -2.69 10.02
CA GLN A 173 4.05 -2.34 8.90
C GLN A 173 3.51 -1.15 8.12
N GLU A 174 2.20 -1.12 7.83
CA GLU A 174 1.54 0.02 7.18
C GLU A 174 1.68 1.30 8.02
N GLU A 175 1.50 1.20 9.35
CA GLU A 175 1.73 2.32 10.27
C GLU A 175 3.19 2.79 10.27
N GLN A 176 4.15 1.87 10.34
CA GLN A 176 5.58 2.16 10.24
C GLN A 176 5.93 2.91 8.94
N ASP A 177 5.40 2.46 7.81
CA ASP A 177 5.66 3.08 6.52
C ASP A 177 5.05 4.48 6.43
N SER A 178 3.83 4.66 6.97
CA SER A 178 3.19 5.98 7.06
C SER A 178 3.97 6.95 7.95
N LEU A 179 4.49 6.48 9.09
CA LEU A 179 5.29 7.30 10.01
C LEU A 179 6.61 7.72 9.37
N LYS A 180 7.29 6.80 8.67
CA LYS A 180 8.52 7.12 7.93
C LYS A 180 8.27 8.18 6.86
N LEU A 181 7.14 8.10 6.15
CA LEU A 181 6.76 9.10 5.15
C LEU A 181 6.51 10.47 5.80
N ASN A 182 5.73 10.52 6.88
CA ASN A 182 5.45 11.75 7.63
C ASN A 182 6.73 12.39 8.21
N ILE A 183 7.66 11.59 8.74
CA ILE A 183 8.96 12.08 9.22
C ILE A 183 9.75 12.69 8.06
N SER A 184 9.82 11.99 6.93
CA SER A 184 10.51 12.47 5.73
C SER A 184 9.92 13.80 5.24
N GLU A 185 8.59 13.90 5.21
CA GLU A 185 7.89 15.12 4.84
C GLU A 185 8.17 16.27 5.81
N ARG A 186 8.16 16.01 7.12
CA ARG A 186 8.51 17.02 8.13
C ARG A 186 9.96 17.48 8.02
N ILE A 187 10.90 16.60 7.73
CA ILE A 187 12.30 16.96 7.49
C ILE A 187 12.40 17.89 6.28
N LEU A 188 11.74 17.54 5.16
CA LEU A 188 11.69 18.37 3.96
C LEU A 188 11.06 19.75 4.22
N ARG A 189 9.94 19.80 4.93
CA ARG A 189 9.26 21.05 5.31
C ARG A 189 10.08 21.89 6.29
N GLY A 190 10.74 21.26 7.26
CA GLY A 190 11.63 21.94 8.22
C GLY A 190 12.85 22.56 7.53
N GLN A 191 13.40 21.89 6.52
CA GLN A 191 14.49 22.42 5.71
C GLN A 191 14.06 23.65 4.87
N GLN A 192 12.78 23.73 4.48
CA GLN A 192 12.24 24.87 3.72
C GLN A 192 11.79 26.06 4.59
N SER A 193 11.33 25.84 5.83
CA SER A 193 10.54 26.87 6.55
C SER A 193 11.21 27.56 7.75
N THR A 194 12.15 26.94 8.48
CA THR A 194 12.63 27.53 9.76
C THR A 194 14.13 27.75 9.86
N CYS A 195 14.95 27.14 8.99
CA CYS A 195 16.40 27.31 9.03
C CYS A 195 16.92 28.33 7.98
N ALA A 196 16.24 28.50 6.84
CA ALA A 196 16.80 29.20 5.69
C ALA A 196 17.08 30.72 5.90
N PRO A 197 16.20 31.54 6.51
CA PRO A 197 16.45 32.99 6.60
C PRO A 197 17.46 33.39 7.68
N TRP A 198 17.38 32.77 8.86
CA TRP A 198 18.28 33.06 9.98
C TRP A 198 19.68 32.51 9.73
N ALA A 199 19.82 31.28 9.23
CA ALA A 199 21.11 30.72 8.84
C ALA A 199 21.76 31.53 7.71
N LYS A 200 20.97 32.04 6.74
CA LYS A 200 21.49 32.92 5.68
C LYS A 200 22.00 34.25 6.24
N LYS A 201 21.26 34.89 7.16
CA LYS A 201 21.70 36.14 7.82
C LYS A 201 22.96 35.93 8.65
N ILE A 202 23.04 34.82 9.39
CA ILE A 202 24.24 34.44 10.14
C ILE A 202 25.40 34.20 9.18
N LYS A 203 25.25 33.36 8.15
CA LYS A 203 26.30 33.11 7.16
C LYS A 203 26.79 34.41 6.54
N GLN A 204 25.90 35.33 6.19
CA GLN A 204 26.26 36.66 5.66
C GLN A 204 27.03 37.52 6.68
N ARG A 205 26.60 37.54 7.95
CA ARG A 205 27.31 38.28 9.02
C ARG A 205 28.73 37.73 9.22
N TRP A 206 28.87 36.42 9.34
CA TRP A 206 30.17 35.77 9.57
C TRP A 206 31.09 35.88 8.35
N THR A 207 30.57 35.72 7.13
CA THR A 207 31.39 35.90 5.92
C THR A 207 31.91 37.33 5.80
N LYS A 208 31.07 38.35 6.05
CA LYS A 208 31.53 39.74 6.06
C LYS A 208 32.62 39.97 7.12
N LEU A 209 32.36 39.52 8.35
CA LEU A 209 33.28 39.70 9.47
C LEU A 209 34.63 39.01 9.24
N LEU A 210 34.63 37.81 8.65
CA LEU A 210 35.87 37.11 8.28
C LEU A 210 36.63 37.78 7.14
N ILE A 211 35.93 38.29 6.12
CA ILE A 211 36.56 39.03 5.01
C ILE A 211 37.20 40.32 5.53
N ASP A 212 36.48 41.07 6.38
CA ASP A 212 36.99 42.32 6.96
C ASP A 212 38.20 42.06 7.87
N ALA A 213 38.13 41.02 8.71
CA ALA A 213 39.23 40.65 9.61
C ALA A 213 40.48 40.18 8.85
N LEU A 214 40.31 39.42 7.78
CA LEU A 214 41.40 38.77 7.05
C LEU A 214 41.77 39.50 5.75
N ALA A 215 41.26 40.71 5.53
CA ALA A 215 41.43 41.47 4.28
C ALA A 215 42.89 41.66 3.87
N TYR A 216 43.81 41.71 4.84
CA TYR A 216 45.25 41.93 4.61
C TYR A 216 46.09 40.67 4.80
N VAL A 217 45.45 39.53 5.02
CA VAL A 217 46.14 38.26 5.21
C VAL A 217 46.00 37.44 3.94
N SER A 218 47.12 37.14 3.31
CA SER A 218 47.18 36.27 2.13
C SER A 218 47.56 34.86 2.58
N VAL A 219 46.86 33.85 2.06
CA VAL A 219 47.24 32.44 2.17
C VAL A 219 47.45 31.93 0.76
N ASP A 220 48.66 31.43 0.46
CA ASP A 220 49.07 30.98 -0.87
C ASP A 220 48.89 32.05 -1.98
N GLY A 221 49.03 33.33 -1.65
CA GLY A 221 48.90 34.45 -2.59
C GLY A 221 47.47 34.90 -2.89
N GLU A 222 46.47 34.30 -2.24
CA GLU A 222 45.05 34.67 -2.38
C GLU A 222 44.53 35.39 -1.14
N TYR A 223 43.67 36.39 -1.36
CA TYR A 223 42.96 37.12 -0.32
C TYR A 223 41.49 36.66 -0.21
N PRO A 224 40.89 36.75 0.98
CA PRO A 224 39.49 36.39 1.18
C PRO A 224 38.54 37.39 0.52
N THR A 225 37.56 36.87 -0.22
CA THR A 225 36.50 37.59 -0.92
C THR A 225 35.16 36.88 -0.75
N VAL A 226 34.07 37.57 -1.06
CA VAL A 226 32.70 37.03 -0.90
C VAL A 226 32.48 35.73 -1.69
N GLN A 227 33.19 35.54 -2.80
CA GLN A 227 33.03 34.36 -3.65
C GLN A 227 33.96 33.20 -3.27
N ASN A 228 35.14 33.48 -2.70
CA ASN A 228 36.15 32.45 -2.42
C ASN A 228 36.31 32.13 -0.91
N ILE A 229 35.58 32.81 -0.01
CA ILE A 229 35.76 32.69 1.45
C ILE A 229 35.66 31.25 1.96
N ASP A 230 34.73 30.45 1.44
CA ASP A 230 34.55 29.06 1.85
C ASP A 230 35.78 28.20 1.45
N THR A 231 36.33 28.41 0.25
CA THR A 231 37.55 27.74 -0.24
C THR A 231 38.80 28.23 0.48
N TYR A 232 38.88 29.54 0.75
CA TYR A 232 39.97 30.16 1.51
C TYR A 232 40.05 29.58 2.94
N MET A 233 38.92 29.44 3.63
CA MET A 233 38.89 28.83 4.97
C MET A 233 39.22 27.33 4.96
N GLN A 234 38.91 26.62 3.87
CA GLN A 234 39.34 25.22 3.70
C GLN A 234 40.86 25.11 3.50
N LYS A 235 41.46 26.00 2.70
CA LYS A 235 42.92 26.10 2.54
C LYS A 235 43.59 26.41 3.87
N LEU A 236 43.04 27.35 4.64
CA LEU A 236 43.53 27.68 5.98
C LEU A 236 43.46 26.48 6.93
N LYS A 237 42.33 25.75 6.94
CA LYS A 237 42.19 24.54 7.76
C LYS A 237 43.23 23.48 7.39
N LYS A 238 43.48 23.29 6.09
CA LYS A 238 44.51 22.39 5.57
C LYS A 238 45.91 22.83 6.00
N LEU A 239 46.20 24.13 5.93
CA LEU A 239 47.46 24.71 6.35
C LEU A 239 47.72 24.49 7.85
N ILE A 240 46.70 24.64 8.70
CA ILE A 240 46.79 24.35 10.15
C ILE A 240 47.14 22.87 10.41
N THR A 241 46.63 21.95 9.58
CA THR A 241 46.89 20.52 9.76
C THR A 241 48.25 20.06 9.20
N GLU A 242 48.74 20.72 8.16
CA GLU A 242 49.96 20.29 7.43
C GLU A 242 51.21 21.05 7.90
N ASP A 243 51.11 22.35 8.15
CA ASP A 243 52.24 23.20 8.54
C ASP A 243 51.84 24.24 9.60
N PRO A 244 51.79 23.83 10.88
CA PRO A 244 51.29 24.68 11.96
C PRO A 244 52.23 25.84 12.34
N THR A 245 53.47 25.86 11.83
CA THR A 245 54.44 26.94 12.09
C THR A 245 54.52 27.98 10.96
N ASN A 246 53.65 27.88 9.97
CA ASN A 246 53.64 28.80 8.84
C ASN A 246 53.43 30.27 9.29
N LYS A 247 54.22 31.18 8.72
CA LYS A 247 54.18 32.62 9.01
C LYS A 247 52.81 33.25 8.72
N ASP A 248 52.10 32.72 7.72
CA ASP A 248 50.77 33.20 7.34
C ASP A 248 49.76 32.90 8.46
N LEU A 249 49.89 31.78 9.17
CA LEU A 249 49.02 31.44 10.31
C LEU A 249 49.21 32.37 11.52
N ILE A 250 50.42 32.93 11.69
CA ILE A 250 50.69 33.94 12.73
C ILE A 250 49.93 35.23 12.40
N ALA A 251 49.97 35.67 11.14
CA ALA A 251 49.23 36.83 10.67
C ALA A 251 47.70 36.63 10.81
N VAL A 252 47.20 35.44 10.48
CA VAL A 252 45.78 35.08 10.69
C VAL A 252 45.42 35.15 12.18
N ARG A 253 46.25 34.59 13.06
CA ARG A 253 45.97 34.58 14.50
C ARG A 253 45.94 35.99 15.09
N MET A 254 46.86 36.85 14.65
CA MET A 254 46.86 38.27 15.05
C MET A 254 45.59 38.96 14.56
N ALA A 255 45.27 38.82 13.28
CA ALA A 255 44.08 39.42 12.68
C ALA A 255 42.77 38.98 13.36
N LEU A 256 42.62 37.70 13.71
CA LEU A 256 41.43 37.19 14.41
C LEU A 256 41.39 37.54 15.90
N SER A 257 42.53 37.87 16.52
CA SER A 257 42.57 38.25 17.95
C SER A 257 41.96 39.61 18.24
N GLU A 258 41.86 40.48 17.22
CA GLU A 258 41.28 41.83 17.33
C GLU A 258 39.77 41.84 17.04
N VAL A 259 39.20 40.70 16.64
CA VAL A 259 37.81 40.61 16.18
C VAL A 259 36.88 40.25 17.32
N ASN A 260 35.80 41.02 17.47
CA ASN A 260 34.73 40.70 18.41
C ASN A 260 33.69 39.77 17.76
N PHE A 261 33.61 38.54 18.26
CA PHE A 261 32.71 37.49 17.76
C PHE A 261 31.37 37.39 18.50
N ALA A 262 31.08 38.31 19.42
CA ALA A 262 29.83 38.36 20.19
C ALA A 262 28.61 38.83 19.37
#